data_AF-A0A916CLR7-F1
#
_entry.id   AF-A0A916CLR7-F1
#
_cell.length_a   1.000
_cell.length_b   1.000
_cell.length_c   1.000
_cell.angle_alpha   90.00
_cell.angle_beta   90.00
_cell.angle_gamma   90.00
#
_symmetry.space_group_name_H-M   'P 1'
#
loop_
_entity.id
_entity.type
_entity.pdbx_description
1 polymer ?
#
loop_
_entity_poly.entity_id
_entity_poly.type
_entity_poly.pdbx_seq_one_letter_code
_entity_poly.pdbx_strand_id
1 'polypeptide(L)'
;MSEDNQQPTSIQITNTEEEWFEEQVRRSVMVTTFDKFVDLVDKIYNWGRRNSVWPLGFGLACCAIEMICTSASRFDISRFGMELFRASPRQADLMIVSGTVTKKMVPAIVRLYNQMAEPKYVLAMGACASAGGPFKEGYNVVSGLDKFIPIDVYVPGCPPTPQALLNGLIQLQKKIDKQSIREVAWYRKGESEGVPDPVLGPDLFDARRVEEITELSRDPEKLAARAVKIQTKAETKHAEKK
;
A
#
# COMPACT_ATOMS: atom_id res chain seq x y z
N MET A 1 3.36 -63.52 -68.34
CA MET A 1 2.85 -62.63 -67.28
C MET A 1 3.78 -61.44 -67.23
N SER A 2 3.59 -60.48 -68.15
CA SER A 2 2.68 -59.31 -68.06
C SER A 2 3.30 -58.24 -67.18
N GLU A 3 4.04 -57.29 -67.76
CA GLU A 3 3.58 -56.04 -68.39
C GLU A 3 3.52 -54.88 -67.38
N ASP A 4 4.28 -53.83 -67.72
CA ASP A 4 3.97 -52.40 -67.65
C ASP A 4 3.76 -51.70 -66.29
N ASN A 5 4.68 -50.78 -65.98
CA ASN A 5 4.58 -49.36 -66.35
C ASN A 5 5.15 -48.46 -65.25
N GLN A 6 5.95 -47.48 -65.65
CA GLN A 6 6.56 -46.47 -64.78
C GLN A 6 5.86 -45.12 -65.01
N GLN A 7 5.73 -44.35 -63.91
CA GLN A 7 5.42 -42.90 -63.76
C GLN A 7 3.99 -42.52 -63.28
N PRO A 8 3.81 -41.34 -62.65
CA PRO A 8 4.53 -40.81 -61.49
C PRO A 8 3.56 -40.21 -60.43
N THR A 9 3.85 -40.25 -59.13
CA THR A 9 3.13 -39.37 -58.17
C THR A 9 4.12 -38.55 -57.36
N SER A 10 4.13 -37.28 -57.74
CA SER A 10 4.71 -36.10 -57.11
C SER A 10 5.13 -36.23 -55.65
N ILE A 11 6.37 -35.81 -55.43
CA ILE A 11 6.91 -35.25 -54.20
C ILE A 11 5.83 -34.39 -53.52
N GLN A 12 5.42 -34.77 -52.32
CA GLN A 12 4.71 -33.91 -51.37
C GLN A 12 5.66 -33.67 -50.19
N ILE A 13 6.68 -32.85 -50.43
CA ILE A 13 7.46 -32.22 -49.36
C ILE A 13 6.83 -30.84 -49.20
N THR A 14 5.82 -30.69 -48.36
CA THR A 14 5.37 -29.38 -47.88
C THR A 14 4.46 -29.60 -46.68
N ASN A 15 4.91 -29.23 -45.47
CA ASN A 15 4.18 -28.43 -44.48
C ASN A 15 4.62 -28.68 -43.02
N THR A 16 5.30 -29.78 -42.68
CA THR A 16 5.62 -30.04 -41.26
C THR A 16 6.85 -29.28 -40.73
N GLU A 17 7.87 -29.05 -41.56
CA GLU A 17 9.08 -28.33 -41.12
C GLU A 17 8.91 -26.81 -41.18
N GLU A 18 8.20 -26.26 -42.17
CA GLU A 18 7.92 -24.83 -42.27
C GLU A 18 6.92 -24.36 -41.22
N GLU A 19 5.88 -25.16 -40.90
CA GLU A 19 4.97 -24.85 -39.79
C GLU A 19 5.68 -24.96 -38.44
N TRP A 20 6.56 -25.96 -38.25
CA TRP A 20 7.38 -26.09 -37.04
C TRP A 20 8.41 -24.97 -36.91
N PHE A 21 9.03 -24.54 -38.02
CA PHE A 21 9.99 -23.46 -38.06
C PHE A 21 9.29 -22.10 -37.89
N GLU A 22 8.13 -21.86 -38.49
CA GLU A 22 7.30 -20.67 -38.22
C GLU A 22 6.80 -20.65 -36.78
N GLU A 23 6.45 -21.79 -36.18
CA GLU A 23 6.00 -21.85 -34.78
C GLU A 23 7.17 -21.67 -33.80
N GLN A 24 8.36 -22.20 -34.11
CA GLN A 24 9.61 -21.95 -33.40
C GLN A 24 10.08 -20.50 -33.55
N VAL A 25 9.99 -19.92 -34.73
CA VAL A 25 10.34 -18.51 -35.02
C VAL A 25 9.32 -17.56 -34.40
N ARG A 26 8.02 -17.86 -34.43
CA ARG A 26 6.98 -17.08 -33.70
C ARG A 26 7.19 -17.17 -32.19
N ARG A 27 7.51 -18.35 -31.63
CA ARG A 27 7.82 -18.50 -30.20
C ARG A 27 9.15 -17.84 -29.79
N SER A 28 10.14 -17.77 -30.67
CA SER A 28 11.46 -17.21 -30.34
C SER A 28 11.58 -15.71 -30.61
N VAL A 29 10.92 -15.18 -31.65
CA VAL A 29 11.02 -13.76 -32.06
C VAL A 29 10.02 -12.86 -31.31
N MET A 30 8.79 -13.31 -31.01
CA MET A 30 7.85 -12.48 -30.22
C MET A 30 8.19 -12.42 -28.72
N VAL A 31 8.84 -13.44 -28.16
CA VAL A 31 9.03 -13.59 -26.71
C VAL A 31 10.37 -13.00 -26.23
N THR A 32 11.34 -12.73 -27.12
CA THR A 32 12.66 -12.24 -26.71
C THR A 32 12.89 -10.74 -26.87
N THR A 33 12.22 -10.03 -27.78
CA THR A 33 12.47 -8.57 -27.94
C THR A 33 11.51 -7.73 -27.13
N PHE A 34 10.19 -8.02 -27.19
CA PHE A 34 9.19 -7.18 -26.53
C PHE A 34 9.17 -7.38 -25.01
N ASP A 35 9.23 -8.62 -24.51
CA ASP A 35 9.26 -8.85 -23.06
C ASP A 35 10.58 -8.38 -22.43
N LYS A 36 11.74 -8.60 -23.08
CA LYS A 36 13.00 -8.01 -22.60
C LYS A 36 13.00 -6.49 -22.64
N PHE A 37 12.30 -5.89 -23.59
CA PHE A 37 12.12 -4.44 -23.64
C PHE A 37 11.25 -3.96 -22.48
N VAL A 38 10.13 -4.63 -22.18
CA VAL A 38 9.29 -4.31 -21.02
C VAL A 38 10.05 -4.49 -19.71
N ASP A 39 10.85 -5.55 -19.57
CA ASP A 39 11.71 -5.76 -18.40
C ASP A 39 12.74 -4.64 -18.23
N LEU A 40 13.30 -4.13 -19.34
CA LEU A 40 14.22 -3.00 -19.30
C LEU A 40 13.51 -1.72 -18.87
N VAL A 41 12.31 -1.47 -19.39
CA VAL A 41 11.47 -0.33 -19.01
C VAL A 41 11.09 -0.41 -17.53
N ASP A 42 10.68 -1.58 -17.03
CA ASP A 42 10.36 -1.82 -15.63
C ASP A 42 11.56 -1.55 -14.73
N LYS A 43 12.76 -2.00 -15.12
CA LYS A 43 14.00 -1.72 -14.37
C LYS A 43 14.30 -0.23 -14.30
N ILE A 44 14.19 0.50 -15.41
CA ILE A 44 14.43 1.95 -15.43
C ILE A 44 13.37 2.68 -14.60
N TYR A 45 12.10 2.30 -14.74
CA TYR A 45 10.97 2.86 -14.01
C TYR A 45 11.10 2.67 -12.50
N ASN A 46 11.41 1.45 -12.06
CA ASN A 46 11.61 1.15 -10.64
C ASN A 46 12.89 1.76 -10.09
N TRP A 47 13.96 1.85 -10.88
CA TRP A 47 15.18 2.54 -10.49
C TRP A 47 14.91 4.02 -10.21
N GLY A 48 14.10 4.69 -11.03
CA GLY A 48 13.66 6.06 -10.75
C GLY A 48 12.92 6.13 -9.42
N ARG A 49 11.86 5.32 -9.28
CA ARG A 49 10.98 5.36 -8.10
C ARG A 49 11.68 5.02 -6.79
N ARG A 50 12.53 4.00 -6.75
CA ARG A 50 13.20 3.56 -5.52
C ARG A 50 14.23 4.59 -5.01
N ASN A 51 14.81 5.37 -5.92
CA ASN A 51 15.85 6.37 -5.63
C ASN A 51 15.26 7.77 -5.37
N SER A 52 13.94 7.94 -5.50
CA SER A 52 13.27 9.23 -5.27
C SER A 52 11.96 9.02 -4.51
N VAL A 53 12.04 8.36 -3.36
CA VAL A 53 10.85 8.14 -2.53
C VAL A 53 10.75 9.28 -1.52
N TRP A 54 9.77 10.17 -1.66
CA TRP A 54 9.64 11.29 -0.73
C TRP A 54 8.72 10.96 0.44
N PRO A 55 9.25 10.89 1.68
CA PRO A 55 8.43 10.61 2.84
C PRO A 55 7.55 11.82 3.23
N LEU A 56 6.32 11.55 3.64
CA LEU A 56 5.45 12.49 4.33
C LEU A 56 5.98 12.69 5.75
N GLY A 57 6.19 13.95 6.15
CA GLY A 57 6.60 14.32 7.50
C GLY A 57 5.52 14.08 8.54
N PHE A 58 5.23 12.82 8.85
CA PHE A 58 4.13 12.41 9.73
C PHE A 58 4.63 11.78 11.04
N GLY A 59 4.92 12.66 12.01
CA GLY A 59 5.36 12.30 13.35
C GLY A 59 4.23 12.29 14.38
N LEU A 60 3.94 11.13 15.00
CA LEU A 60 2.86 11.01 15.98
C LEU A 60 3.34 10.95 17.43
N ALA A 61 4.46 10.29 17.69
CA ALA A 61 4.95 10.05 19.05
C ALA A 61 6.48 9.89 19.09
N CYS A 62 6.99 9.11 20.03
CA CYS A 62 8.44 8.89 20.24
C CYS A 62 9.19 8.36 19.01
N CYS A 63 8.54 7.57 18.14
CA CYS A 63 9.16 7.09 16.90
C CYS A 63 9.50 8.23 15.92
N ALA A 64 8.82 9.37 16.01
CA ALA A 64 9.13 10.54 15.21
C ALA A 64 10.52 11.11 15.53
N ILE A 65 10.97 11.01 16.78
CA ILE A 65 12.32 11.45 17.18
C ILE A 65 13.37 10.58 16.49
N GLU A 66 13.17 9.26 16.49
CA GLU A 66 14.09 8.35 15.78
C GLU A 66 14.04 8.53 14.25
N MET A 67 12.88 8.92 13.70
CA MET A 67 12.77 9.30 12.29
C MET A 67 13.62 10.55 11.99
N ILE A 68 13.58 11.57 12.86
CA ILE A 68 14.43 12.76 12.76
C ILE A 68 15.91 12.39 12.91
N CYS A 69 16.27 11.52 13.86
CA CYS A 69 17.63 11.00 14.01
C CYS A 69 18.11 10.26 12.76
N THR A 70 17.22 9.55 12.07
CA THR A 70 17.55 8.88 10.80
C THR A 70 17.81 9.90 9.67
N SER A 71 17.16 11.05 9.72
CA SER A 71 17.44 12.18 8.81
C SER A 71 18.68 12.98 9.19
N ALA A 72 19.24 12.80 10.39
CA ALA A 72 20.43 13.51 10.83
C ALA A 72 21.70 12.95 10.16
N SER A 73 22.79 13.72 10.21
CA SER A 73 24.06 13.47 9.52
C SER A 73 24.68 12.09 9.76
N ARG A 74 24.38 11.44 10.89
CA ARG A 74 24.95 10.14 11.24
C ARG A 74 24.40 8.99 10.38
N PHE A 75 23.10 9.00 10.10
CA PHE A 75 22.42 7.93 9.36
C PHE A 75 21.99 8.37 7.97
N ASP A 76 21.77 9.68 7.78
CA ASP A 76 21.61 10.38 6.52
C ASP A 76 20.77 9.63 5.47
N ILE A 77 19.45 9.73 5.66
CA ILE A 77 18.45 9.17 4.75
C ILE A 77 18.55 9.75 3.31
N SER A 78 19.22 10.90 3.13
CA SER A 78 19.44 11.53 1.82
C SER A 78 20.22 10.63 0.86
N ARG A 79 21.10 9.78 1.39
CA ARG A 79 21.88 8.82 0.60
C ARG A 79 21.01 7.83 -0.18
N PHE A 80 19.77 7.65 0.25
CA PHE A 80 18.80 6.75 -0.35
C PHE A 80 17.73 7.52 -1.17
N GLY A 81 17.88 8.84 -1.33
CA GLY A 81 16.97 9.70 -2.10
C GLY A 81 15.63 9.98 -1.40
N MET A 82 15.65 9.99 -0.07
CA MET A 82 14.50 10.19 0.81
C MET A 82 14.67 11.40 1.74
N GLU A 83 15.46 12.39 1.32
CA GLU A 83 15.79 13.60 2.10
C GLU A 83 14.62 14.56 2.27
N LEU A 84 13.74 14.63 1.28
CA LEU A 84 12.64 15.59 1.28
C LEU A 84 11.46 15.06 2.06
N PHE A 85 11.42 15.36 3.36
CA PHE A 85 10.20 15.24 4.15
C PHE A 85 9.18 16.28 3.68
N ARG A 86 8.22 15.84 2.88
CA ARG A 86 7.15 16.70 2.38
C ARG A 86 6.13 16.95 3.48
N ALA A 87 5.74 18.21 3.66
CA ALA A 87 4.65 18.59 4.56
C ALA A 87 3.26 18.34 3.94
N SER A 88 3.19 18.28 2.61
CA SER A 88 1.95 18.05 1.86
C SER A 88 1.87 16.60 1.40
N PRO A 89 0.76 15.88 1.66
CA PRO A 89 0.57 14.51 1.17
C PRO A 89 0.49 14.43 -0.35
N ARG A 90 0.10 15.51 -1.04
CA ARG A 90 -0.04 15.53 -2.50
C ARG A 90 1.29 15.41 -3.26
N GLN A 91 2.41 15.63 -2.56
CA GLN A 91 3.75 15.57 -3.12
C GLN A 91 4.57 14.43 -2.52
N ALA A 92 3.96 13.59 -1.67
CA ALA A 92 4.66 12.51 -0.98
C ALA A 92 4.30 11.16 -1.59
N ASP A 93 5.29 10.28 -1.71
CA ASP A 93 5.13 8.92 -2.24
C ASP A 93 5.13 7.88 -1.11
N LEU A 94 5.65 8.22 0.07
CA LEU A 94 5.74 7.33 1.22
C LEU A 94 5.12 7.97 2.46
N MET A 95 4.16 7.30 3.08
CA MET A 95 3.65 7.67 4.40
C MET A 95 4.35 6.84 5.48
N ILE A 96 5.20 7.48 6.28
CA ILE A 96 5.81 6.86 7.45
C ILE A 96 4.91 7.13 8.66
N VAL A 97 4.27 6.09 9.20
CA VAL A 97 3.48 6.23 10.43
C VAL A 97 4.37 5.96 11.63
N SER A 98 4.92 7.03 12.19
CA SER A 98 5.93 7.01 13.25
C SER A 98 5.33 7.30 14.64
N GLY A 99 4.60 6.33 15.18
CA GLY A 99 4.15 6.38 16.57
C GLY A 99 2.81 5.69 16.85
N THR A 100 2.21 6.08 17.98
CA THR A 100 0.91 5.54 18.38
C THR A 100 -0.23 6.14 17.58
N VAL A 101 -1.11 5.27 17.06
CA VAL A 101 -2.30 5.67 16.34
C VAL A 101 -3.47 5.65 17.31
N THR A 102 -3.89 6.84 17.72
CA THR A 102 -5.13 6.97 18.49
C THR A 102 -6.32 6.83 17.57
N LYS A 103 -7.43 6.33 18.10
CA LYS A 103 -8.70 6.24 17.37
C LYS A 103 -9.06 7.61 16.77
N LYS A 104 -8.86 8.71 17.49
CA LYS A 104 -9.19 10.07 17.00
C LYS A 104 -8.36 10.47 15.79
N MET A 105 -7.14 9.96 15.67
CA MET A 105 -6.23 10.28 14.58
C MET A 105 -6.52 9.47 13.31
N VAL A 106 -7.14 8.29 13.40
CA VAL A 106 -7.34 7.39 12.24
C VAL A 106 -8.03 8.08 11.05
N PRO A 107 -9.15 8.82 11.22
CA PRO A 107 -9.80 9.45 10.08
C PRO A 107 -8.89 10.47 9.38
N ALA A 108 -8.02 11.16 10.14
CA ALA A 108 -7.04 12.07 9.56
C ALA A 108 -5.97 11.31 8.76
N ILE A 109 -5.50 10.16 9.26
CA ILE A 109 -4.51 9.32 8.54
C ILE A 109 -5.12 8.80 7.23
N VAL A 110 -6.34 8.27 7.28
CA VAL A 110 -7.05 7.79 6.07
C VAL A 110 -7.23 8.91 5.06
N ARG A 111 -7.61 10.10 5.51
CA ARG A 111 -7.72 11.28 4.65
C ARG A 111 -6.38 11.68 4.02
N LEU A 112 -5.29 11.66 4.79
CA LEU A 112 -3.95 11.96 4.26
C LEU A 112 -3.53 10.94 3.21
N TYR A 113 -3.75 9.65 3.48
CA TYR A 113 -3.47 8.57 2.55
C TYR A 113 -4.27 8.68 1.25
N ASN A 114 -5.56 9.03 1.34
CA ASN A 114 -6.42 9.25 0.17
C ASN A 114 -6.02 10.49 -0.64
N GLN A 115 -5.31 11.46 -0.03
CA GLN A 115 -4.81 12.65 -0.72
C GLN A 115 -3.46 12.44 -1.42
N MET A 116 -2.76 11.35 -1.12
CA MET A 116 -1.51 11.00 -1.79
C MET A 116 -1.77 10.50 -3.21
N ALA A 117 -0.91 10.91 -4.14
CA ALA A 117 -0.97 10.44 -5.52
C ALA A 117 -0.54 8.96 -5.60
N GLU A 118 -1.10 8.23 -6.57
CA GLU A 118 -0.51 6.95 -6.96
C GLU A 118 0.77 7.24 -7.78
N PRO A 119 1.89 6.55 -7.53
CA PRO A 119 2.08 5.42 -6.63
C PRO A 119 2.43 5.80 -5.17
N LYS A 120 1.69 5.27 -4.20
CA LYS A 120 1.92 5.52 -2.76
C LYS A 120 2.28 4.27 -1.97
N TYR A 121 3.09 4.46 -0.94
CA TYR A 121 3.53 3.42 -0.02
C TYR A 121 3.28 3.80 1.44
N VAL A 122 3.11 2.80 2.30
CA VAL A 122 2.94 3.00 3.75
C VAL A 122 3.92 2.14 4.52
N LEU A 123 4.69 2.80 5.39
CA LEU A 123 5.61 2.14 6.31
C LEU A 123 5.13 2.35 7.74
N ALA A 124 4.86 1.26 8.46
CA ALA A 124 4.51 1.30 9.88
C ALA A 124 5.79 1.26 10.72
N MET A 125 6.09 2.36 11.40
CA MET A 125 7.29 2.49 12.23
C MET A 125 6.95 2.29 13.70
N GLY A 126 7.45 1.18 14.25
CA GLY A 126 7.35 0.83 15.66
C GLY A 126 6.15 -0.04 16.02
N ALA A 127 6.18 -0.57 17.24
CA ALA A 127 5.19 -1.50 17.77
C ALA A 127 3.80 -0.87 17.86
N CYS A 128 3.73 0.44 18.15
CA CYS A 128 2.46 1.15 18.28
C CYS A 128 1.70 1.24 16.96
N ALA A 129 2.37 1.58 15.85
CA ALA A 129 1.75 1.63 14.53
C ALA A 129 1.39 0.23 14.01
N SER A 130 2.23 -0.76 14.31
CA SER A 130 2.07 -2.14 13.83
C SER A 130 0.91 -2.87 14.51
N ALA A 131 0.83 -2.84 15.85
CA ALA A 131 -0.11 -3.65 16.62
C ALA A 131 -0.71 -2.95 17.87
N GLY A 132 -0.55 -1.63 18.00
CA GLY A 132 -0.92 -0.85 19.20
C GLY A 132 0.17 -0.80 20.27
N GLY A 133 1.17 -1.69 20.20
CA GLY A 133 2.34 -1.70 21.07
C GLY A 133 1.98 -1.85 22.55
N PRO A 134 2.68 -1.16 23.47
CA PRO A 134 2.38 -1.23 24.91
C PRO A 134 1.00 -0.66 25.27
N PHE A 135 0.36 0.08 24.37
CA PHE A 135 -0.94 0.70 24.57
C PHE A 135 -2.09 -0.09 23.90
N LYS A 136 -1.85 -1.33 23.50
CA LYS A 136 -2.83 -2.16 22.77
C LYS A 136 -4.17 -2.33 23.53
N GLU A 137 -4.11 -2.38 24.86
CA GLU A 137 -5.28 -2.50 25.75
C GLU A 137 -5.93 -1.15 26.08
N GLY A 138 -5.34 -0.04 25.64
CA GLY A 138 -5.86 1.30 25.86
C GLY A 138 -7.15 1.55 25.07
N TYR A 139 -8.15 2.16 25.72
CA TYR A 139 -9.44 2.48 25.10
C TYR A 139 -9.33 3.45 23.90
N ASN A 140 -8.27 4.25 23.86
CA ASN A 140 -8.04 5.32 22.89
C ASN A 140 -7.11 4.91 21.73
N VAL A 141 -6.42 3.78 21.80
CA VAL A 141 -5.42 3.35 20.81
C VAL A 141 -6.01 2.28 19.89
N VAL A 142 -5.57 2.29 18.63
CA VAL A 142 -5.90 1.23 17.67
C VAL A 142 -4.88 0.11 17.79
N SER A 143 -5.34 -1.14 17.84
CA SER A 143 -4.49 -2.34 17.86
C SER A 143 -3.85 -2.67 16.50
N GLY A 144 -3.35 -1.67 15.78
CA GLY A 144 -2.69 -1.79 14.47
C GLY A 144 -3.37 -0.99 13.36
N LEU A 145 -2.57 -0.25 12.58
CA LEU A 145 -3.05 0.58 11.47
C LEU A 145 -3.53 -0.24 10.26
N ASP A 146 -3.09 -1.50 10.15
CA ASP A 146 -3.43 -2.43 9.06
C ASP A 146 -4.94 -2.64 8.86
N LYS A 147 -5.72 -2.41 9.92
CA LYS A 147 -7.19 -2.51 9.88
C LYS A 147 -7.85 -1.42 9.03
N PHE A 148 -7.13 -0.34 8.74
CA PHE A 148 -7.66 0.83 8.07
C PHE A 148 -6.96 1.11 6.74
N ILE A 149 -5.64 0.98 6.68
CA ILE A 149 -4.85 1.33 5.50
C ILE A 149 -3.90 0.16 5.21
N PRO A 150 -3.69 -0.21 3.93
CA PRO A 150 -2.71 -1.24 3.59
C PRO A 150 -1.30 -0.79 3.95
N ILE A 151 -0.58 -1.62 4.71
CA ILE A 151 0.82 -1.37 5.09
C ILE A 151 1.76 -2.19 4.22
N ASP A 152 2.78 -1.54 3.66
CA ASP A 152 3.75 -2.19 2.80
C ASP A 152 4.91 -2.85 3.54
N VAL A 153 5.41 -2.16 4.58
CA VAL A 153 6.57 -2.58 5.37
C VAL A 153 6.34 -2.26 6.84
N TYR A 154 6.66 -3.22 7.70
CA TYR A 154 6.63 -3.08 9.15
C TYR A 154 8.06 -2.98 9.70
N VAL A 155 8.33 -1.96 10.50
CA VAL A 155 9.61 -1.80 11.19
C VAL A 155 9.41 -2.07 12.69
N PRO A 156 9.93 -3.19 13.23
CA PRO A 156 9.77 -3.53 14.63
C PRO A 156 10.65 -2.64 15.52
N GLY A 157 10.13 -2.26 16.70
CA GLY A 157 10.86 -1.50 17.73
C GLY A 157 9.95 -0.59 18.56
N CYS A 158 10.44 -0.07 19.70
CA CYS A 158 9.69 0.84 20.57
C CYS A 158 10.60 1.77 21.40
N PRO A 159 11.24 2.80 20.78
CA PRO A 159 11.22 3.10 19.35
C PRO A 159 12.22 2.22 18.57
N PRO A 160 12.02 2.00 17.26
CA PRO A 160 13.00 1.32 16.43
C PRO A 160 14.26 2.18 16.30
N THR A 161 15.43 1.55 16.32
CA THR A 161 16.70 2.26 16.11
C THR A 161 16.72 2.88 14.71
N PRO A 162 17.48 3.97 14.47
CA PRO A 162 17.60 4.57 13.14
C PRO A 162 18.07 3.58 12.07
N GLN A 163 18.95 2.65 12.46
CA GLN A 163 19.42 1.57 11.60
C GLN A 163 18.29 0.60 11.20
N ALA A 164 17.38 0.30 12.13
CA ALA A 164 16.22 -0.54 11.85
C ALA A 164 15.25 0.16 10.88
N LEU A 165 15.03 1.47 11.05
CA LEU A 165 14.25 2.26 10.09
C LEU A 165 14.90 2.24 8.71
N LEU A 166 16.22 2.47 8.63
CA LEU A 166 16.97 2.46 7.38
C LEU A 166 16.86 1.09 6.67
N ASN A 167 16.95 -0.01 7.41
CA ASN A 167 16.72 -1.34 6.87
C ASN A 167 15.29 -1.51 6.34
N GLY A 168 14.29 -0.97 7.05
CA GLY A 168 12.90 -0.94 6.56
C GLY A 168 12.75 -0.21 5.23
N LEU A 169 13.44 0.92 5.06
CA LEU A 169 13.46 1.68 3.80
C LEU A 169 14.17 0.92 2.68
N ILE A 170 15.28 0.24 2.98
CA ILE A 170 15.96 -0.63 2.01
C ILE A 170 15.05 -1.81 1.61
N GLN A 171 14.27 -2.36 2.52
CA GLN A 171 13.28 -3.39 2.21
C GLN A 171 12.15 -2.84 1.33
N LEU A 172 11.71 -1.61 1.57
CA LEU A 172 10.77 -0.94 0.68
C LEU A 172 11.35 -0.76 -0.73
N GLN A 173 12.61 -0.32 -0.85
CA GLN A 173 13.30 -0.23 -2.15
C GLN A 173 13.35 -1.58 -2.87
N LYS A 174 13.68 -2.66 -2.14
CA LYS A 174 13.64 -4.04 -2.67
C LYS A 174 12.24 -4.49 -3.08
N LYS A 175 11.19 -3.98 -2.42
CA LYS A 175 9.79 -4.23 -2.80
C LYS A 175 9.44 -3.50 -4.09
N ILE A 176 9.86 -2.23 -4.23
CA ILE A 176 9.69 -1.43 -5.45
C ILE A 176 10.41 -2.08 -6.63
N ASP A 177 11.64 -2.56 -6.44
CA ASP A 177 12.44 -3.21 -7.48
C ASP A 177 11.77 -4.43 -8.11
N LYS A 178 10.88 -5.11 -7.38
CA LYS A 178 10.20 -6.32 -7.82
C LYS A 178 8.87 -6.07 -8.54
N GLN A 179 8.42 -4.83 -8.65
CA GLN A 179 7.14 -4.52 -9.29
C GLN A 179 7.27 -4.48 -10.82
N SER A 180 6.23 -4.88 -11.54
CA SER A 180 6.15 -4.68 -13.00
C SER A 180 5.01 -3.72 -13.34
N ILE A 181 5.18 -2.87 -14.34
CA ILE A 181 4.13 -1.98 -14.87
C ILE A 181 2.84 -2.73 -15.21
N ARG A 182 2.94 -4.00 -15.61
CA ARG A 182 1.78 -4.82 -15.98
C ARG A 182 0.93 -5.25 -14.77
N GLU A 183 1.54 -5.37 -13.59
CA GLU A 183 0.92 -5.99 -12.41
C GLU A 183 0.43 -4.97 -11.37
N VAL A 184 0.98 -3.76 -11.39
CA VAL A 184 0.72 -2.72 -10.38
C VAL A 184 -0.72 -2.23 -10.37
N ALA A 185 -1.21 -1.92 -9.16
CA ALA A 185 -2.61 -1.59 -8.93
C ALA A 185 -3.07 -0.30 -9.64
N TRP A 186 -2.20 0.71 -9.73
CA TRP A 186 -2.55 2.03 -10.27
C TRP A 186 -2.68 2.10 -11.80
N TYR A 187 -2.15 1.12 -12.54
CA TYR A 187 -2.37 1.01 -13.99
C TYR A 187 -3.46 0.00 -14.37
N ARG A 188 -4.09 -0.64 -13.38
CA ARG A 188 -5.21 -1.55 -13.63
C ARG A 188 -6.42 -0.76 -14.14
N LYS A 189 -7.10 -1.30 -15.15
CA LYS A 189 -8.35 -0.71 -15.65
C LYS A 189 -9.44 -0.77 -14.58
N GLY A 190 -9.94 0.39 -14.15
CA GLY A 190 -10.98 0.56 -13.13
C GLY A 190 -10.83 1.90 -12.42
N GLU A 191 -11.83 2.30 -11.62
CA GLU A 191 -11.68 3.44 -10.71
C GLU A 191 -10.89 3.02 -9.48
N SER A 192 -9.91 3.83 -9.07
CA SER A 192 -9.22 3.64 -7.80
C SER A 192 -10.15 4.13 -6.67
N GLU A 193 -10.93 3.23 -6.09
CA GLU A 193 -11.71 3.54 -4.90
C GLU A 193 -10.75 3.84 -3.74
N GLY A 194 -10.86 5.05 -3.17
CA GLY A 194 -10.11 5.42 -1.97
C GLY A 194 -10.53 4.57 -0.77
N VAL A 195 -9.67 4.54 0.25
CA VAL A 195 -10.00 3.87 1.51
C VAL A 195 -11.19 4.60 2.14
N PRO A 196 -12.29 3.91 2.51
CA PRO A 196 -13.44 4.57 3.11
C PRO A 196 -13.07 5.21 4.45
N ASP A 197 -13.58 6.41 4.70
CA ASP A 197 -13.39 7.11 5.98
C ASP A 197 -13.92 6.21 7.11
N PRO A 198 -13.09 5.87 8.12
CA PRO A 198 -13.49 4.96 9.17
C PRO A 198 -14.51 5.63 10.08
N VAL A 199 -15.75 5.11 10.07
CA VAL A 199 -16.76 5.47 11.06
C VAL A 199 -16.40 4.77 12.36
N LEU A 200 -15.64 5.47 13.18
CA LEU A 200 -15.31 4.98 14.50
C LEU A 200 -16.56 5.04 15.39
N GLY A 201 -16.67 4.10 16.31
CA GLY A 201 -17.85 3.90 17.15
C GLY A 201 -18.28 5.13 17.96
N PRO A 202 -19.37 5.02 18.74
CA PRO A 202 -19.97 6.14 19.47
C PRO A 202 -19.01 6.91 20.40
N ASP A 203 -17.93 6.26 20.83
CA ASP A 203 -16.93 6.83 21.74
C ASP A 203 -15.96 7.80 21.04
N LEU A 204 -16.09 8.02 19.73
CA LEU A 204 -15.24 8.93 18.99
C LEU A 204 -15.93 10.19 18.51
N PHE A 205 -15.38 11.29 19.01
CA PHE A 205 -15.70 12.64 18.61
C PHE A 205 -15.37 12.84 17.12
N ASP A 206 -16.42 12.89 16.30
CA ASP A 206 -16.33 13.35 14.92
C ASP A 206 -16.48 14.88 14.91
N ALA A 207 -15.42 15.57 14.49
CA ALA A 207 -15.39 17.03 14.43
C ALA A 207 -16.46 17.61 13.48
N ARG A 208 -16.90 16.85 12.47
CA ARG A 208 -17.98 17.28 11.55
C ARG A 208 -19.35 17.28 12.22
N ARG A 209 -19.48 16.55 13.33
CA ARG A 209 -20.73 16.37 14.07
C ARG A 209 -20.76 17.19 15.35
N VAL A 210 -19.85 18.17 15.49
CA VAL A 210 -19.76 19.01 16.68
C VAL A 210 -21.06 19.74 16.95
N GLU A 211 -21.72 20.23 15.91
CA GLU A 211 -23.03 20.88 16.03
C GLU A 211 -24.07 19.90 16.56
N GLU A 212 -24.19 18.71 15.94
CA GLU A 212 -25.09 17.64 16.44
C GLU A 212 -24.78 17.25 17.89
N ILE A 213 -23.50 17.09 18.25
CA ILE A 213 -23.08 16.71 19.61
C ILE A 213 -23.39 17.83 20.60
N THR A 214 -23.19 19.09 20.22
CA THR A 214 -23.51 20.27 21.05
C THR A 214 -25.01 20.39 21.29
N GLU A 215 -25.83 20.13 20.28
CA GLU A 215 -27.29 20.08 20.42
C GLU A 215 -27.74 18.90 21.30
N LEU A 216 -27.18 17.72 21.10
CA LEU A 216 -27.50 16.52 21.89
C LEU A 216 -27.08 16.63 23.35
N SER A 217 -25.95 17.30 23.62
CA SER A 217 -25.46 17.54 24.98
C SER A 217 -26.26 18.60 25.74
N ARG A 218 -26.94 19.49 25.03
CA ARG A 218 -27.91 20.42 25.63
C ARG A 218 -29.21 19.70 26.06
N ASP A 219 -29.59 18.64 25.36
CA ASP A 219 -30.84 17.89 25.58
C ASP A 219 -30.59 16.47 26.17
N PRO A 220 -30.62 16.28 27.50
CA PRO A 220 -30.29 14.99 28.14
C PRO A 220 -31.21 13.83 27.72
N GLU A 221 -32.47 14.09 27.39
CA GLU A 221 -33.42 13.06 26.91
C GLU A 221 -33.05 12.49 25.54
N LYS A 222 -32.55 13.34 24.63
CA LYS A 222 -32.12 12.91 23.29
C LYS A 222 -30.82 12.11 23.36
N LEU A 223 -29.94 12.46 24.30
CA LEU A 223 -28.72 11.72 24.61
C LEU A 223 -29.03 10.28 25.05
N ALA A 224 -29.95 10.11 26.00
CA ALA A 224 -30.39 8.82 26.50
C ALA A 224 -31.02 7.96 25.38
N ALA A 225 -31.92 8.54 24.58
CA ALA A 225 -32.58 7.83 23.48
C ALA A 225 -31.58 7.36 22.40
N ARG A 226 -30.53 8.15 22.13
CA ARG A 226 -29.49 7.81 21.15
C ARG A 226 -28.54 6.73 21.67
N ALA A 227 -28.20 6.74 22.96
CA ALA A 227 -27.41 5.68 23.59
C ALA A 227 -28.10 4.30 23.47
N VAL A 228 -29.40 4.23 23.73
CA VAL A 228 -30.22 3.01 23.58
C VAL A 228 -30.24 2.52 22.13
N LYS A 229 -30.40 3.42 21.15
CA LYS A 229 -30.34 3.07 19.71
C LYS A 229 -28.99 2.51 19.28
N ILE A 230 -27.90 2.97 19.89
CA ILE A 230 -26.56 2.51 19.54
C ILE A 230 -26.28 1.14 20.14
N GLN A 231 -26.71 0.89 21.40
CA GLN A 231 -26.61 -0.42 22.05
C GLN A 231 -27.35 -1.50 21.26
N THR A 232 -28.61 -1.27 20.92
CA THR A 232 -29.42 -2.20 20.11
C THR A 232 -28.79 -2.51 18.74
N LYS A 233 -28.23 -1.51 18.06
CA LYS A 233 -27.59 -1.69 16.74
C LYS A 233 -26.25 -2.42 16.80
N ALA A 234 -25.53 -2.29 17.93
CA ALA A 234 -24.31 -3.06 18.18
C ALA A 234 -24.62 -4.52 18.50
N GLU A 235 -25.67 -4.78 19.28
CA GLU A 235 -26.15 -6.12 19.61
C GLU A 235 -26.64 -6.87 18.37
N THR A 236 -27.41 -6.23 17.49
CA THR A 236 -27.87 -6.86 16.23
C THR A 236 -26.70 -7.19 15.29
N LYS A 237 -25.71 -6.30 15.15
CA LYS A 237 -24.51 -6.57 14.34
C LYS A 237 -23.63 -7.68 14.92
N HIS A 238 -23.64 -7.86 16.24
CA HIS A 238 -22.89 -8.94 16.87
C HIS A 238 -23.59 -10.29 16.70
N ALA A 239 -24.93 -10.29 16.68
CA ALA A 239 -25.76 -11.45 16.40
C ALA A 239 -25.66 -11.92 14.93
N GLU A 240 -25.58 -11.00 13.96
CA GLU A 240 -25.43 -11.32 12.53
C GLU A 240 -24.04 -11.87 12.14
N LYS A 241 -23.04 -11.76 13.03
CA LYS A 241 -21.66 -12.24 12.81
C LYS A 241 -21.36 -13.60 13.44
N LYS A 242 -22.34 -14.24 14.09
CA LYS A 242 -22.29 -15.63 14.56
C LYS A 242 -23.05 -16.52 13.58
#